data_AF-A0A2Z7DJZ5-F1
#
_entry.id   AF-A0A2Z7DJZ5-F1
#
_cell.length_a   1.000
_cell.length_b   1.000
_cell.length_c   1.000
_cell.angle_alpha   90.00
_cell.angle_beta   90.00
_cell.angle_gamma   90.00
#
_symmetry.space_group_name_H-M   'P 1'
#
loop_
_entity.id
_entity.type
_entity.pdbx_description
1 polymer ?
#
loop_
_entity_poly.entity_id
_entity_poly.type
_entity_poly.pdbx_seq_one_letter_code
_entity_poly.pdbx_strand_id
1 'polypeptide(L)'
;MIADGAEDEEKWLAAGIAGIQQNAFYMHRALDSNNLKDALKYSAQMLSELRTSRLSPHKYYELYMRAFDELRKLEIFFKEETSRGCSMIELYELVQHAGNILPRLYLLCTAGSVYIKSKEAPAKDILKDLVEMCHGIQNPVRGLFLRSYLSQVSKDKLPDIGSEYEGDSETVIDAVEFVLQNFTEMNKLWVRMQYQGPTREKEKREKERSELRDLVGKNLHVLGQIEGVDLEMYKETVLPRVLEQVVNCKDELAQYYLMDCIIQVFPDEYHLQTLETLLNACPQLQASVDVKTVLARLMERFSNYAASGVEVLPELFQVEAFAKLNNAIDKVIAAQENMPIVGVVTLYASLLAFTLQVHPDRLDYVDQILVS
;
A
#
# COMPACT_ATOMS: atom_id res chain seq x y z
N MET A 1 -34.01 13.52 -1.31
CA MET A 1 -33.33 13.05 -0.09
C MET A 1 -31.84 12.75 -0.29
N ILE A 2 -31.36 12.33 -1.48
CA ILE A 2 -29.91 12.20 -1.74
C ILE A 2 -29.22 13.57 -1.93
N ALA A 3 -29.93 14.56 -2.47
CA ALA A 3 -29.40 15.91 -2.71
C ALA A 3 -29.02 16.68 -1.42
N ASP A 4 -29.78 16.53 -0.32
CA ASP A 4 -29.50 17.20 0.96
C ASP A 4 -28.17 16.74 1.58
N GLY A 5 -27.90 15.43 1.55
CA GLY A 5 -26.68 14.88 2.13
C GLY A 5 -25.40 15.28 1.38
N ALA A 6 -25.47 15.48 0.06
CA ALA A 6 -24.35 15.93 -0.74
C ALA A 6 -24.07 17.43 -0.54
N GLU A 7 -25.12 18.25 -0.41
CA GLU A 7 -24.98 19.68 -0.15
C GLU A 7 -24.40 19.95 1.25
N ASP A 8 -24.79 19.14 2.24
CA ASP A 8 -24.24 19.21 3.60
C ASP A 8 -22.76 18.77 3.65
N GLU A 9 -22.39 17.76 2.88
CA GLU A 9 -21.00 17.30 2.79
C GLU A 9 -20.08 18.36 2.19
N GLU A 10 -20.53 19.05 1.13
CA GLU A 10 -19.78 20.14 0.51
C GLU A 10 -19.63 21.33 1.48
N LYS A 11 -20.66 21.65 2.27
CA LYS A 11 -20.58 22.66 3.33
C LYS A 11 -19.57 22.28 4.41
N TRP A 12 -19.56 21.01 4.84
CA TRP A 12 -18.58 20.54 5.82
C TRP A 12 -17.16 20.55 5.27
N LEU A 13 -16.97 20.18 4.00
CA LEU A 13 -15.67 20.26 3.34
C LEU A 13 -15.19 21.71 3.27
N ALA A 14 -16.04 22.63 2.81
CA ALA A 14 -15.71 24.06 2.72
C ALA A 14 -15.34 24.64 4.10
N ALA A 15 -16.08 24.28 5.15
CA ALA A 15 -15.76 24.69 6.51
C ALA A 15 -14.40 24.14 7.00
N GLY A 16 -14.12 22.86 6.75
CA GLY A 16 -12.83 22.25 7.10
C GLY A 16 -11.66 22.87 6.34
N ILE A 17 -11.84 23.15 5.03
CA ILE A 17 -10.83 23.84 4.22
C ILE A 17 -10.59 25.26 4.76
N ALA A 18 -11.64 26.00 5.11
CA ALA A 18 -11.50 27.33 5.68
C ALA A 18 -10.77 27.28 7.04
N GLY A 19 -11.05 26.27 7.87
CA GLY A 19 -10.33 26.03 9.13
C GLY A 19 -8.85 25.73 8.91
N ILE A 20 -8.51 24.92 7.91
CA ILE A 20 -7.11 24.67 7.52
C ILE A 20 -6.44 25.97 7.07
N GLN A 21 -7.06 26.72 6.15
CA GLN A 21 -6.49 27.96 5.61
C GLN A 21 -6.28 29.02 6.70
N GLN A 22 -7.24 29.18 7.60
CA GLN A 22 -7.15 30.13 8.70
C GLN A 22 -5.97 29.79 9.62
N ASN A 23 -5.83 28.53 10.03
CA ASN A 23 -4.74 28.11 10.90
C ASN A 23 -3.40 28.09 10.17
N ALA A 24 -3.36 27.73 8.89
CA ALA A 24 -2.16 27.78 8.06
C ALA A 24 -1.62 29.21 7.91
N PHE A 25 -2.50 30.22 7.78
CA PHE A 25 -2.10 31.62 7.76
C PHE A 25 -1.36 32.03 9.05
N TYR A 26 -1.91 31.67 10.21
CA TYR A 26 -1.25 31.96 11.50
C TYR A 26 0.01 31.13 11.71
N MET A 27 0.01 29.88 11.24
CA MET A 27 1.19 29.02 11.22
C MET A 27 2.31 29.71 10.43
N HIS A 28 2.08 30.13 9.18
CA HIS A 28 3.07 30.82 8.36
C HIS A 28 3.66 32.05 9.03
N ARG A 29 2.80 32.90 9.62
CA ARG A 29 3.27 34.07 10.37
C ARG A 29 4.17 33.68 11.55
N ALA A 30 3.89 32.55 12.21
CA ALA A 30 4.74 32.02 13.27
C ALA A 30 6.05 31.45 12.71
N LEU A 31 6.04 30.80 11.54
CA LEU A 31 7.25 30.34 10.84
C LEU A 31 8.15 31.54 10.47
N ASP A 32 7.59 32.59 9.88
CA ASP A 32 8.33 33.80 9.46
C ASP A 32 8.96 34.55 10.65
N SER A 33 8.35 34.43 11.83
CA SER A 33 8.85 35.02 13.07
C SER A 33 9.69 34.06 13.92
N ASN A 34 10.00 32.86 13.41
CA ASN A 34 10.74 31.79 14.09
C ASN A 34 10.16 31.44 15.47
N ASN A 35 8.85 31.50 15.60
CA ASN A 35 8.13 31.17 16.84
C ASN A 35 7.63 29.73 16.77
N LEU A 36 8.51 28.79 17.15
CA LEU A 36 8.22 27.35 17.13
C LEU A 36 6.95 26.98 17.93
N LYS A 37 6.74 27.59 19.09
CA LYS A 37 5.59 27.28 19.96
C LYS A 37 4.27 27.60 19.28
N ASP A 38 4.15 28.79 18.68
CA ASP A 38 2.94 29.17 17.97
C ASP A 38 2.80 28.41 16.66
N ALA A 39 3.90 28.13 15.95
CA ALA A 39 3.89 27.27 14.77
C ALA A 39 3.27 25.91 15.09
N LEU A 40 3.77 25.18 16.10
CA LEU A 40 3.25 23.89 16.53
C LEU A 40 1.78 23.97 16.95
N LYS A 41 1.39 25.02 17.69
CA LYS A 41 0.01 25.23 18.11
C LYS A 41 -0.93 25.36 16.91
N TYR A 42 -0.60 26.22 15.95
CA TYR A 42 -1.44 26.44 14.77
C TYR A 42 -1.42 25.24 13.82
N SER A 43 -0.30 24.53 13.68
CA SER A 43 -0.25 23.26 12.95
C SER A 43 -1.15 22.20 13.59
N ALA A 44 -1.14 22.06 14.92
CA ALA A 44 -2.02 21.11 15.61
C ALA A 44 -3.51 21.47 15.48
N GLN A 45 -3.84 22.77 15.46
CA GLN A 45 -5.20 23.25 15.22
C GLN A 45 -5.63 23.00 13.77
N MET A 46 -4.79 23.30 12.79
CA MET A 46 -5.00 22.98 11.38
C MET A 46 -5.28 21.48 11.17
N LEU A 47 -4.42 20.62 11.72
CA LEU A 47 -4.55 19.17 11.60
C LEU A 47 -5.77 18.61 12.37
N SER A 48 -6.36 19.39 13.28
CA SER A 48 -7.57 18.97 13.99
C SER A 48 -8.78 18.87 13.05
N GLU A 49 -8.77 19.56 11.90
CA GLU A 49 -9.81 19.43 10.87
C GLU A 49 -9.86 18.01 10.27
N LEU A 50 -8.72 17.32 10.20
CA LEU A 50 -8.64 15.92 9.74
C LEU A 50 -9.31 14.93 10.70
N ARG A 51 -9.75 15.37 11.88
CA ARG A 51 -10.49 14.55 12.85
C ARG A 51 -11.98 14.46 12.52
N THR A 52 -12.44 14.96 11.38
CA THR A 52 -13.81 14.76 10.93
C THR A 52 -14.10 13.30 10.56
N SER A 53 -15.35 12.87 10.74
CA SER A 53 -15.91 11.62 10.18
C SER A 53 -17.11 11.89 9.28
N ARG A 54 -17.35 13.15 8.93
CA ARG A 54 -18.54 13.57 8.18
C ARG A 54 -18.34 13.55 6.66
N LEU A 55 -17.11 13.36 6.23
CA LEU A 55 -16.73 13.35 4.82
C LEU A 55 -16.57 11.91 4.33
N SER A 56 -17.03 11.66 3.11
CA SER A 56 -16.67 10.50 2.29
C SER A 56 -15.16 10.48 2.04
N PRO A 57 -14.59 9.32 1.69
CA PRO A 57 -13.17 9.21 1.36
C PRO A 57 -12.68 10.19 0.31
N HIS A 58 -13.47 10.43 -0.75
CA HIS A 58 -13.11 11.39 -1.79
C HIS A 58 -12.99 12.82 -1.25
N LYS A 59 -13.99 13.28 -0.48
CA LYS A 59 -13.98 14.62 0.12
C LYS A 59 -12.94 14.74 1.24
N TYR A 60 -12.70 13.66 1.98
CA TYR A 60 -11.62 13.59 2.96
C TYR A 60 -10.24 13.68 2.29
N TYR A 61 -10.05 13.06 1.12
CA TYR A 61 -8.84 13.20 0.31
C TYR A 61 -8.60 14.67 -0.07
N GLU A 62 -9.63 15.39 -0.52
CA GLU A 62 -9.51 16.82 -0.84
C GLU A 62 -9.05 17.64 0.39
N LEU A 63 -9.66 17.41 1.55
CA LEU A 63 -9.27 18.07 2.80
C LEU A 63 -7.83 17.70 3.22
N TYR A 64 -7.49 16.41 3.14
CA TYR A 64 -6.17 15.87 3.42
C TYR A 64 -5.10 16.55 2.57
N MET A 65 -5.32 16.71 1.27
CA MET A 65 -4.35 17.33 0.36
C MET A 65 -4.05 18.77 0.75
N ARG A 66 -5.04 19.53 1.27
CA ARG A 66 -4.79 20.89 1.79
C ARG A 66 -3.90 20.87 3.02
N ALA A 67 -4.15 19.98 3.97
CA ALA A 67 -3.28 19.85 5.15
C ALA A 67 -1.87 19.35 4.78
N PHE A 68 -1.79 18.45 3.81
CA PHE A 68 -0.56 17.84 3.33
C PHE A 68 0.40 18.87 2.72
N ASP A 69 -0.10 19.79 1.89
CA ASP A 69 0.73 20.86 1.31
C ASP A 69 1.29 21.80 2.40
N GLU A 70 0.53 22.04 3.47
CA GLU A 70 0.97 22.85 4.60
C GLU A 70 2.01 22.14 5.47
N LEU A 71 1.87 20.82 5.65
CA LEU A 71 2.86 20.00 6.37
C LEU A 71 4.24 20.01 5.70
N ARG A 72 4.31 20.11 4.37
CA ARG A 72 5.59 20.23 3.65
C ARG A 72 6.36 21.50 4.03
N LYS A 73 5.65 22.62 4.18
CA LYS A 73 6.25 23.89 4.61
C LYS A 73 6.74 23.78 6.07
N LEU A 74 5.98 23.07 6.90
CA LEU A 74 6.38 22.78 8.28
C LEU A 74 7.63 21.88 8.35
N GLU A 75 7.74 20.87 7.48
CA GLU A 75 8.95 20.02 7.39
C GLU A 75 10.20 20.86 7.07
N ILE A 76 10.09 21.80 6.12
CA ILE A 76 11.19 22.71 5.76
C ILE A 76 11.57 23.56 6.99
N PHE A 77 10.59 24.12 7.69
CA PHE A 77 10.84 24.91 8.89
C PHE A 77 11.51 24.10 10.00
N PHE A 78 11.07 22.86 10.26
CA PHE A 78 11.72 21.98 11.24
C PHE A 78 13.18 21.73 10.89
N LYS A 79 13.51 21.55 9.61
CA LYS A 79 14.90 21.42 9.16
C LYS A 79 15.73 22.69 9.45
N GLU A 80 15.14 23.87 9.25
CA GLU A 80 15.80 25.13 9.55
C GLU A 80 15.98 25.36 11.05
N GLU A 81 15.00 25.02 11.88
CA GLU A 81 15.09 25.17 13.34
C GLU A 81 16.24 24.35 13.95
N THR A 82 16.52 23.17 13.41
CA THR A 82 17.68 22.40 13.87
C THR A 82 18.99 23.08 13.52
N SER A 83 19.08 23.70 12.34
CA SER A 83 20.25 24.51 11.99
C SER A 83 20.43 25.74 12.89
N ARG A 84 19.37 26.17 13.60
CA ARG A 84 19.37 27.28 14.57
C ARG A 84 19.66 26.85 16.01
N GLY A 85 19.88 25.55 16.24
CA GLY A 85 20.32 25.02 17.54
C GLY A 85 19.24 24.36 18.39
N CYS A 86 18.01 24.18 17.87
CA CYS A 86 17.03 23.30 18.52
C CYS A 86 17.41 21.83 18.25
N SER A 87 17.60 21.02 19.30
CA SER A 87 17.95 19.61 19.09
C SER A 87 16.79 18.82 18.50
N MET A 88 17.07 17.81 17.67
CA MET A 88 15.99 17.02 17.07
C MET A 88 15.21 16.21 18.10
N ILE A 89 15.89 15.76 19.16
CA ILE A 89 15.26 15.06 20.29
C ILE A 89 14.20 15.95 20.93
N GLU A 90 14.55 17.20 21.26
CA GLU A 90 13.59 18.14 21.84
C GLU A 90 12.42 18.41 20.89
N LEU A 91 12.67 18.61 19.59
CA LEU A 91 11.60 18.81 18.62
C LEU A 91 10.67 17.60 18.54
N TYR A 92 11.23 16.38 18.52
CA TYR A 92 10.50 15.12 18.48
C TYR A 92 9.67 14.87 19.75
N GLU A 93 10.14 15.33 20.92
CA GLU A 93 9.38 15.32 22.17
C GLU A 93 8.28 16.40 22.18
N LEU A 94 8.59 17.63 21.74
CA LEU A 94 7.67 18.76 21.76
C LEU A 94 6.40 18.50 20.95
N VAL A 95 6.52 17.88 19.76
CA VAL A 95 5.35 17.54 18.93
C VAL A 95 4.42 16.53 19.61
N GLN A 96 4.92 15.72 20.54
CA GLN A 96 4.13 14.73 21.28
C GLN A 96 3.23 15.35 22.36
N HIS A 97 3.46 16.62 22.72
CA HIS A 97 2.58 17.37 23.63
C HIS A 97 1.25 17.80 22.98
N ALA A 98 1.07 17.61 21.67
CA ALA A 98 -0.21 17.83 21.03
C ALA A 98 -1.28 16.90 21.62
N GLY A 99 -2.29 17.47 22.28
CA GLY A 99 -3.26 16.70 23.08
C GLY A 99 -4.13 15.73 22.26
N ASN A 100 -4.42 16.03 20.99
CA ASN A 100 -5.16 15.15 20.12
C ASN A 100 -4.22 14.20 19.37
N ILE A 101 -4.53 12.90 19.40
CA ILE A 101 -3.67 11.87 18.82
C ILE A 101 -3.42 12.01 17.32
N LEU A 102 -4.43 12.39 16.52
CA LEU A 102 -4.26 12.49 15.07
C LEU A 102 -3.32 13.64 14.67
N PRO A 103 -3.54 14.90 15.10
CA PRO A 103 -2.56 15.98 14.90
C PRO A 103 -1.16 15.62 15.39
N ARG A 104 -1.06 15.02 16.58
CA ARG A 104 0.20 14.59 17.16
C ARG A 104 0.98 13.66 16.24
N LEU A 105 0.32 12.63 15.69
CA LEU A 105 1.01 11.65 14.85
C LEU A 105 1.42 12.22 13.48
N TYR A 106 0.65 13.13 12.90
CA TYR A 106 1.10 13.87 11.71
C TYR A 106 2.34 14.71 12.00
N LEU A 107 2.34 15.47 13.10
CA LEU A 107 3.50 16.26 13.54
C LEU A 107 4.70 15.36 13.86
N LEU A 108 4.47 14.21 14.51
CA LEU A 108 5.49 13.23 14.82
C LEU A 108 6.11 12.64 13.56
N CYS A 109 5.31 12.26 12.56
CA CYS A 109 5.82 11.80 11.28
C CYS A 109 6.63 12.89 10.56
N THR A 110 6.17 14.15 10.60
CA THR A 110 6.91 15.28 10.02
C THR A 110 8.24 15.50 10.74
N ALA A 111 8.24 15.55 12.07
CA ALA A 111 9.45 15.71 12.87
C ALA A 111 10.41 14.53 12.68
N GLY A 112 9.89 13.29 12.68
CA GLY A 112 10.67 12.07 12.44
C GLY A 112 11.32 12.04 11.05
N SER A 113 10.62 12.53 10.01
CA SER A 113 11.22 12.71 8.67
C SER A 113 12.48 13.59 8.71
N VAL A 114 12.44 14.70 9.45
CA VAL A 114 13.59 15.60 9.60
C VAL A 114 14.65 15.00 10.53
N TYR A 115 14.22 14.30 11.58
CA TYR A 115 15.12 13.62 12.51
C TYR A 115 15.99 12.57 11.80
N ILE A 116 15.38 11.76 10.92
CA ILE A 116 16.15 10.81 10.09
C ILE A 116 17.14 11.55 9.19
N LYS A 117 16.70 12.60 8.49
CA LYS A 117 17.55 13.45 7.63
C LYS A 117 18.72 14.11 8.37
N SER A 118 18.56 14.41 9.66
CA SER A 118 19.61 15.02 10.49
C SER A 118 20.74 14.05 10.84
N LYS A 119 20.48 12.73 10.75
CA LYS A 119 21.39 11.65 11.15
C LYS A 119 21.77 11.68 12.64
N GLU A 120 21.01 12.39 13.48
CA GLU A 120 21.18 12.38 14.94
C GLU A 120 20.70 11.05 15.57
N ALA A 121 19.83 10.29 14.88
CA ALA A 121 19.40 8.95 15.27
C ALA A 121 19.35 8.01 14.05
N PRO A 122 19.51 6.68 14.25
CA PRO A 122 19.39 5.70 13.18
C PRO A 122 18.00 5.72 12.54
N ALA A 123 17.94 5.65 11.20
CA ALA A 123 16.68 5.65 10.48
C ALA A 123 15.76 4.50 10.93
N LYS A 124 16.32 3.31 11.16
CA LYS A 124 15.58 2.13 11.64
C LYS A 124 14.79 2.37 12.93
N ASP A 125 15.39 3.05 13.90
CA ASP A 125 14.78 3.25 15.22
C ASP A 125 13.59 4.22 15.12
N ILE A 126 13.77 5.31 14.36
CA ILE A 126 12.71 6.30 14.14
C ILE A 126 11.57 5.71 13.31
N LEU A 127 11.88 4.98 12.23
CA LEU A 127 10.87 4.33 11.39
C LEU A 127 10.05 3.31 12.17
N LYS A 128 10.71 2.51 13.01
CA LYS A 128 10.07 1.54 13.91
C LYS A 128 9.14 2.22 14.91
N ASP A 129 9.61 3.26 15.59
CA ASP A 129 8.78 4.04 16.52
C ASP A 129 7.56 4.64 15.79
N LEU A 130 7.76 5.28 14.64
CA LEU A 130 6.66 5.91 13.90
C LEU A 130 5.57 4.93 13.44
N VAL A 131 5.95 3.75 12.93
CA VAL A 131 4.98 2.74 12.45
C VAL A 131 4.20 2.11 13.61
N GLU A 132 4.86 1.93 14.78
CA GLU A 132 4.25 1.48 16.03
C GLU A 132 3.31 2.54 16.62
N MET A 133 3.72 3.81 16.65
CA MET A 133 2.91 4.91 17.18
C MET A 133 1.66 5.18 16.32
N CYS A 134 1.77 4.97 15.01
CA CYS A 134 0.64 5.04 14.07
C CYS A 134 -0.44 3.98 14.35
N HIS A 135 -0.15 2.94 15.15
CA HIS A 135 -1.14 1.97 15.62
C HIS A 135 -2.22 2.60 16.52
N GLY A 136 -1.97 3.80 17.08
CA GLY A 136 -2.96 4.53 17.87
C GLY A 136 -4.21 5.00 17.10
N ILE A 137 -4.20 5.01 15.76
CA ILE A 137 -5.36 5.40 14.94
C ILE A 137 -6.02 4.17 14.32
N GLN A 138 -7.13 3.74 14.93
CA GLN A 138 -7.91 2.57 14.49
C GLN A 138 -9.11 2.92 13.60
N ASN A 139 -9.39 4.22 13.38
CA ASN A 139 -10.39 4.65 12.41
C ASN A 139 -9.86 4.41 10.98
N PRO A 140 -10.55 3.65 10.12
CA PRO A 140 -10.03 3.25 8.81
C PRO A 140 -9.59 4.37 7.90
N VAL A 141 -10.46 5.34 7.61
CA VAL A 141 -10.13 6.43 6.67
C VAL A 141 -8.95 7.24 7.23
N ARG A 142 -9.04 7.70 8.47
CA ARG A 142 -7.98 8.52 9.08
C ARG A 142 -6.66 7.76 9.20
N GLY A 143 -6.72 6.48 9.54
CA GLY A 143 -5.55 5.61 9.68
C GLY A 143 -4.89 5.33 8.33
N LEU A 144 -5.67 5.07 7.28
CA LEU A 144 -5.16 4.89 5.92
C LEU A 144 -4.45 6.14 5.42
N PHE A 145 -5.03 7.33 5.63
CA PHE A 145 -4.40 8.59 5.24
C PHE A 145 -3.14 8.90 6.05
N LEU A 146 -3.16 8.69 7.37
CA LEU A 146 -1.97 8.88 8.22
C LEU A 146 -0.84 7.92 7.82
N ARG A 147 -1.16 6.64 7.58
CA ARG A 147 -0.16 5.65 7.14
C ARG A 147 0.34 5.90 5.73
N SER A 148 -0.51 6.39 4.83
CA SER A 148 -0.08 6.87 3.52
C SER A 148 0.83 8.09 3.63
N TYR A 149 0.59 8.99 4.58
CA TYR A 149 1.47 10.11 4.86
C TYR A 149 2.83 9.62 5.37
N LEU A 150 2.83 8.68 6.34
CA LEU A 150 4.04 8.03 6.84
C LEU A 150 4.88 7.45 5.70
N SER A 151 4.28 6.61 4.83
CA SER A 151 4.97 6.06 3.66
C SER A 151 5.54 7.14 2.74
N GLN A 152 4.84 8.26 2.58
CA GLN A 152 5.28 9.33 1.69
C GLN A 152 6.46 10.12 2.27
N VAL A 153 6.45 10.40 3.58
CA VAL A 153 7.55 11.13 4.22
C VAL A 153 8.75 10.22 4.51
N SER A 154 8.59 8.90 4.55
CA SER A 154 9.71 7.98 4.78
C SER A 154 10.33 7.40 3.50
N LYS A 155 9.68 7.55 2.32
CA LYS A 155 10.09 6.87 1.08
C LYS A 155 11.57 7.07 0.71
N ASP A 156 12.05 8.30 0.77
CA ASP A 156 13.43 8.70 0.45
C ASP A 156 14.41 8.47 1.62
N LYS A 157 13.95 7.83 2.70
CA LYS A 157 14.66 7.69 3.98
C LYS A 157 14.74 6.24 4.46
N LEU A 158 14.38 5.31 3.59
CA LEU A 158 14.46 3.90 3.90
C LEU A 158 15.94 3.48 3.95
N PRO A 159 16.32 2.68 4.96
CA PRO A 159 17.62 2.04 5.01
C PRO A 159 17.69 1.00 3.88
N ASP A 160 18.40 1.32 2.79
CA ASP A 160 18.52 0.49 1.59
C ASP A 160 19.99 0.44 1.14
N ILE A 161 20.33 -0.50 0.26
CA ILE A 161 21.70 -0.64 -0.28
C ILE A 161 22.09 0.64 -1.00
N GLY A 162 23.25 1.22 -0.65
CA GLY A 162 23.73 2.46 -1.26
C GLY A 162 22.96 3.72 -0.84
N SER A 163 21.99 3.60 0.09
CA SER A 163 21.27 4.75 0.61
C SER A 163 22.11 5.50 1.65
N GLU A 164 21.86 6.80 1.83
CA GLU A 164 22.59 7.61 2.82
C GLU A 164 22.24 7.26 4.29
N TYR A 165 21.28 6.35 4.46
CA TYR A 165 20.78 5.79 5.72
C TYR A 165 21.15 4.32 5.87
N GLU A 166 22.01 3.80 4.98
CA GLU A 166 22.60 2.47 5.11
C GLU A 166 23.35 2.37 6.45
N GLY A 167 22.93 1.41 7.27
CA GLY A 167 23.45 1.16 8.62
C GLY A 167 24.22 -0.15 8.68
N ASP A 168 23.86 -1.00 9.64
CA ASP A 168 24.51 -2.30 9.86
C ASP A 168 24.11 -3.35 8.81
N SER A 169 24.61 -4.59 8.91
CA SER A 169 24.40 -5.67 7.95
C SER A 169 22.94 -6.09 7.68
N GLU A 170 21.97 -5.64 8.49
CA GLU A 170 20.52 -5.97 8.36
C GLU A 170 19.67 -4.78 7.89
N THR A 171 20.30 -3.70 7.41
CA THR A 171 19.67 -2.45 6.96
C THR A 171 18.44 -2.66 6.07
N VAL A 172 18.53 -3.52 5.06
CA VAL A 172 17.43 -3.79 4.11
C VAL A 172 16.24 -4.47 4.80
N ILE A 173 16.51 -5.36 5.75
CA ILE A 173 15.47 -6.09 6.49
C ILE A 173 14.63 -5.12 7.31
N ASP A 174 15.26 -4.12 7.93
CA ASP A 174 14.55 -3.07 8.68
C ASP A 174 13.59 -2.27 7.79
N ALA A 175 14.01 -1.92 6.56
CA ALA A 175 13.14 -1.25 5.59
C ALA A 175 11.97 -2.14 5.16
N VAL A 176 12.25 -3.41 4.85
CA VAL A 176 11.23 -4.38 4.45
C VAL A 176 10.21 -4.61 5.57
N GLU A 177 10.67 -4.78 6.82
CA GLU A 177 9.77 -4.94 7.98
C GLU A 177 8.88 -3.71 8.18
N PHE A 178 9.46 -2.50 8.11
CA PHE A 178 8.70 -1.26 8.22
C PHE A 178 7.57 -1.20 7.18
N VAL A 179 7.86 -1.50 5.91
CA VAL A 179 6.86 -1.44 4.84
C VAL A 179 5.83 -2.56 4.98
N LEU A 180 6.24 -3.78 5.33
CA LEU A 180 5.33 -4.92 5.55
C LEU A 180 4.40 -4.71 6.74
N GLN A 181 4.90 -4.14 7.84
CA GLN A 181 4.10 -3.79 9.01
C GLN A 181 3.07 -2.72 8.64
N ASN A 182 3.49 -1.68 7.91
CA ASN A 182 2.58 -0.64 7.47
C ASN A 182 1.52 -1.18 6.49
N PHE A 183 1.92 -2.03 5.53
CA PHE A 183 1.02 -2.72 4.61
C PHE A 183 -0.03 -3.56 5.36
N THR A 184 0.42 -4.36 6.33
CA THR A 184 -0.45 -5.21 7.15
C THR A 184 -1.53 -4.39 7.86
N GLU A 185 -1.14 -3.29 8.50
CA GLU A 185 -2.08 -2.43 9.22
C GLU A 185 -3.01 -1.65 8.28
N MET A 186 -2.51 -1.20 7.12
CA MET A 186 -3.34 -0.56 6.11
C MET A 186 -4.36 -1.54 5.52
N ASN A 187 -3.98 -2.79 5.22
CA ASN A 187 -4.90 -3.81 4.75
C ASN A 187 -5.99 -4.11 5.80
N LYS A 188 -5.62 -4.26 7.08
CA LYS A 188 -6.59 -4.45 8.17
C LYS A 188 -7.58 -3.29 8.28
N LEU A 189 -7.11 -2.04 8.22
CA LEU A 189 -7.97 -0.85 8.26
C LEU A 189 -8.91 -0.82 7.05
N TRP A 190 -8.39 -1.11 5.87
CA TRP A 190 -9.16 -1.11 4.63
C TRP A 190 -10.24 -2.19 4.58
N VAL A 191 -9.94 -3.40 5.06
CA VAL A 191 -10.92 -4.49 5.21
C VAL A 191 -11.95 -4.13 6.28
N ARG A 192 -11.53 -3.51 7.39
CA ARG A 192 -12.44 -3.06 8.45
C ARG A 192 -13.51 -2.10 7.93
N MET A 193 -13.23 -1.29 6.91
CA MET A 193 -14.23 -0.41 6.28
C MET A 193 -15.47 -1.18 5.83
N GLN A 194 -15.35 -2.45 5.42
CA GLN A 194 -16.48 -3.25 4.95
C GLN A 194 -17.59 -3.38 6.01
N TYR A 195 -17.18 -3.44 7.28
CA TYR A 195 -18.04 -3.72 8.42
C TYR A 195 -18.45 -2.48 9.20
N GLN A 196 -18.06 -1.28 8.76
CA GLN A 196 -18.42 -0.03 9.44
C GLN A 196 -19.79 0.47 8.98
N GLY A 197 -20.72 0.64 9.91
CA GLY A 197 -22.02 1.24 9.64
C GLY A 197 -23.09 0.26 9.14
N PRO A 198 -24.28 0.77 8.77
CA PRO A 198 -25.46 -0.06 8.47
C PRO A 198 -25.29 -0.96 7.24
N THR A 199 -25.87 -2.16 7.25
CA THR A 199 -25.80 -3.11 6.12
C THR A 199 -26.33 -2.54 4.80
N ARG A 200 -27.35 -1.67 4.84
CA ARG A 200 -27.93 -1.02 3.65
C ARG A 200 -26.94 -0.15 2.86
N GLU A 201 -25.84 0.27 3.49
CA GLU A 201 -24.81 1.11 2.89
C GLU A 201 -23.61 0.29 2.35
N LYS A 202 -23.73 -1.05 2.29
CA LYS A 202 -22.67 -1.95 1.84
C LYS A 202 -22.13 -1.58 0.45
N GLU A 203 -22.99 -1.36 -0.54
CA GLU A 203 -22.58 -1.00 -1.91
C GLU A 203 -21.82 0.33 -1.95
N LYS A 204 -22.29 1.33 -1.18
CA LYS A 204 -21.60 2.62 -1.05
C LYS A 204 -20.20 2.41 -0.47
N ARG A 205 -20.06 1.57 0.56
CA ARG A 205 -18.76 1.27 1.17
C ARG A 205 -17.83 0.51 0.25
N GLU A 206 -18.33 -0.41 -0.56
CA GLU A 206 -17.50 -1.11 -1.54
C GLU A 206 -16.93 -0.15 -2.59
N LYS A 207 -17.73 0.81 -3.06
CA LYS A 207 -17.25 1.88 -3.94
C LYS A 207 -16.18 2.74 -3.26
N GLU A 208 -16.46 3.21 -2.05
CA GLU A 208 -15.54 4.00 -1.23
C GLU A 208 -14.22 3.26 -0.94
N ARG A 209 -14.29 1.95 -0.66
CA ARG A 209 -13.11 1.09 -0.49
C ARG A 209 -12.33 0.94 -1.78
N SER A 210 -13.01 0.77 -2.91
CA SER A 210 -12.35 0.70 -4.22
C SER A 210 -11.60 2.00 -4.54
N GLU A 211 -12.09 3.16 -4.15
CA GLU A 211 -11.41 4.46 -4.34
C GLU A 211 -10.12 4.57 -3.50
N LEU A 212 -10.06 3.88 -2.34
CA LEU A 212 -8.91 3.92 -1.44
C LEU A 212 -7.88 2.80 -1.64
N ARG A 213 -8.14 1.84 -2.56
CA ARG A 213 -7.29 0.66 -2.76
C ARG A 213 -5.82 1.01 -3.02
N ASP A 214 -5.59 2.09 -3.75
CA ASP A 214 -4.24 2.56 -4.12
C ASP A 214 -3.43 3.04 -2.93
N LEU A 215 -4.06 3.45 -1.82
CA LEU A 215 -3.33 3.75 -0.58
C LEU A 215 -2.64 2.50 -0.03
N VAL A 216 -3.30 1.34 -0.12
CA VAL A 216 -2.75 0.07 0.35
C VAL A 216 -1.70 -0.46 -0.64
N GLY A 217 -2.03 -0.48 -1.94
CA GLY A 217 -1.16 -1.00 -3.01
C GLY A 217 0.15 -0.24 -3.18
N LYS A 218 0.22 1.03 -2.77
CA LYS A 218 1.48 1.81 -2.74
C LYS A 218 2.56 1.17 -1.88
N ASN A 219 2.22 0.42 -0.82
CA ASN A 219 3.24 -0.28 -0.02
C ASN A 219 3.94 -1.37 -0.85
N LEU A 220 3.20 -2.09 -1.70
CA LEU A 220 3.80 -3.09 -2.60
C LEU A 220 4.72 -2.41 -3.61
N HIS A 221 4.30 -1.26 -4.16
CA HIS A 221 5.16 -0.47 -5.05
C HIS A 221 6.45 0.00 -4.37
N VAL A 222 6.40 0.35 -3.07
CA VAL A 222 7.61 0.69 -2.31
C VAL A 222 8.50 -0.55 -2.17
N LEU A 223 7.96 -1.71 -1.82
CA LEU A 223 8.75 -2.96 -1.73
C LEU A 223 9.44 -3.31 -3.06
N GLY A 224 8.75 -3.15 -4.19
CA GLY A 224 9.33 -3.37 -5.52
C GLY A 224 10.35 -2.31 -5.95
N GLN A 225 10.53 -1.22 -5.21
CA GLN A 225 11.48 -0.15 -5.49
C GLN A 225 12.71 -0.17 -4.57
N ILE A 226 12.73 -1.03 -3.54
CA ILE A 226 13.89 -1.20 -2.65
C ILE A 226 14.94 -2.02 -3.40
N GLU A 227 16.14 -1.48 -3.59
CA GLU A 227 17.21 -2.13 -4.33
C GLU A 227 17.67 -3.43 -3.65
N GLY A 228 17.67 -3.46 -2.31
CA GLY A 228 18.01 -4.64 -1.53
C GLY A 228 16.96 -5.77 -1.55
N VAL A 229 15.78 -5.59 -2.15
CA VAL A 229 14.81 -6.67 -2.32
C VAL A 229 15.20 -7.51 -3.54
N ASP A 230 16.23 -8.33 -3.36
CA ASP A 230 16.63 -9.33 -4.33
C ASP A 230 15.64 -10.52 -4.39
N LEU A 231 15.92 -11.47 -5.29
CA LEU A 231 15.08 -12.63 -5.49
C LEU A 231 14.95 -13.50 -4.21
N GLU A 232 16.03 -13.63 -3.44
CA GLU A 232 16.03 -14.46 -2.23
C GLU A 232 15.18 -13.81 -1.14
N MET A 233 15.36 -12.51 -0.91
CA MET A 233 14.54 -11.71 0.00
C MET A 233 13.06 -11.75 -0.39
N TYR A 234 12.77 -11.63 -1.70
CA TYR A 234 11.41 -11.69 -2.20
C TYR A 234 10.76 -13.05 -1.93
N LYS A 235 11.47 -14.13 -2.25
CA LYS A 235 10.98 -15.51 -2.13
C LYS A 235 10.77 -15.93 -0.68
N GLU A 236 11.73 -15.65 0.20
CA GLU A 236 11.74 -16.16 1.57
C GLU A 236 10.97 -15.25 2.54
N THR A 237 10.90 -13.94 2.26
CA THR A 237 10.31 -12.96 3.20
C THR A 237 9.13 -12.18 2.62
N VAL A 238 9.33 -11.45 1.52
CA VAL A 238 8.33 -10.47 1.05
C VAL A 238 7.05 -11.15 0.56
N LEU A 239 7.16 -12.05 -0.42
CA LEU A 239 6.01 -12.69 -1.02
C LEU A 239 5.20 -13.53 0.00
N PRO A 240 5.82 -14.40 0.82
CA PRO A 240 5.07 -15.18 1.82
C PRO A 240 4.26 -14.29 2.77
N ARG A 241 4.85 -13.20 3.28
CA ARG A 241 4.16 -12.30 4.22
C ARG A 241 3.07 -11.48 3.55
N VAL A 242 3.27 -11.05 2.30
CA VAL A 242 2.21 -10.39 1.54
C VAL A 242 1.05 -11.35 1.28
N LEU A 243 1.33 -12.57 0.80
CA LEU A 243 0.31 -13.58 0.52
C LEU A 243 -0.43 -14.03 1.79
N GLU A 244 0.26 -14.11 2.93
CA GLU A 244 -0.38 -14.37 4.22
C GLU A 244 -1.48 -13.33 4.49
N GLN A 245 -1.20 -12.04 4.30
CA GLN A 245 -2.21 -10.98 4.50
C GLN A 245 -3.33 -11.06 3.46
N VAL A 246 -3.03 -11.41 2.22
CA VAL A 246 -4.04 -11.59 1.15
C VAL A 246 -4.96 -12.75 1.48
N VAL A 247 -4.43 -13.92 1.82
CA VAL A 247 -5.23 -15.11 2.11
C VAL A 247 -6.04 -14.94 3.41
N ASN A 248 -5.46 -14.34 4.44
CA ASN A 248 -6.08 -14.22 5.76
C ASN A 248 -7.06 -13.05 5.89
N CYS A 249 -7.06 -12.08 4.98
CA CYS A 249 -8.01 -10.97 5.07
C CYS A 249 -9.45 -11.39 4.78
N LYS A 250 -9.67 -12.51 4.06
CA LYS A 250 -10.98 -13.09 3.73
C LYS A 250 -11.97 -12.06 3.14
N ASP A 251 -11.46 -11.09 2.39
CA ASP A 251 -12.23 -10.03 1.76
C ASP A 251 -12.01 -10.04 0.25
N GLU A 252 -13.11 -10.16 -0.51
CA GLU A 252 -13.11 -10.34 -1.96
C GLU A 252 -12.38 -9.21 -2.69
N LEU A 253 -12.72 -7.96 -2.37
CA LEU A 253 -12.19 -6.78 -3.03
C LEU A 253 -10.69 -6.64 -2.76
N ALA A 254 -10.26 -6.86 -1.51
CA ALA A 254 -8.86 -6.81 -1.13
C ALA A 254 -8.06 -7.94 -1.77
N GLN A 255 -8.58 -9.17 -1.77
CA GLN A 255 -7.92 -10.32 -2.35
C GLN A 255 -7.68 -10.15 -3.85
N TYR A 256 -8.71 -9.77 -4.60
CA TYR A 256 -8.60 -9.51 -6.02
C TYR A 256 -7.56 -8.43 -6.32
N TYR A 257 -7.68 -7.26 -5.68
CA TYR A 257 -6.80 -6.13 -5.93
C TYR A 257 -5.34 -6.41 -5.55
N LEU A 258 -5.09 -7.03 -4.40
CA LEU A 258 -3.72 -7.27 -3.93
C LEU A 258 -3.02 -8.35 -4.75
N MET A 259 -3.72 -9.40 -5.19
CA MET A 259 -3.16 -10.38 -6.12
C MET A 259 -2.78 -9.73 -7.45
N ASP A 260 -3.67 -8.90 -8.00
CA ASP A 260 -3.40 -8.14 -9.22
C ASP A 260 -2.22 -7.17 -9.04
N CYS A 261 -2.13 -6.51 -7.88
CA CYS A 261 -1.05 -5.59 -7.56
C CYS A 261 0.30 -6.34 -7.43
N ILE A 262 0.35 -7.53 -6.82
CA ILE A 262 1.55 -8.39 -6.81
C ILE A 262 2.00 -8.66 -8.24
N ILE A 263 1.07 -9.10 -9.09
CA ILE A 263 1.35 -9.43 -10.50
C ILE A 263 1.85 -8.20 -11.26
N GLN A 264 1.40 -6.98 -10.96
CA GLN A 264 1.82 -5.78 -11.68
C GLN A 264 3.16 -5.21 -11.19
N VAL A 265 3.40 -5.23 -9.88
CA VAL A 265 4.50 -4.50 -9.26
C VAL A 265 5.84 -5.22 -9.37
N PHE A 266 5.87 -6.53 -9.13
CA PHE A 266 7.13 -7.28 -9.07
C PHE A 266 7.61 -7.75 -10.44
N PRO A 267 8.93 -7.95 -10.64
CA PRO A 267 9.50 -8.41 -11.92
C PRO A 267 9.07 -9.82 -12.34
N ASP A 268 9.19 -10.12 -13.63
CA ASP A 268 8.83 -11.41 -14.23
C ASP A 268 9.70 -12.55 -13.69
N GLU A 269 10.99 -12.30 -13.51
CA GLU A 269 11.96 -13.26 -12.96
C GLU A 269 11.52 -13.73 -11.57
N TYR A 270 11.00 -12.82 -10.76
CA TYR A 270 10.54 -13.12 -9.41
C TYR A 270 9.30 -13.99 -9.46
N HIS A 271 8.32 -13.62 -10.30
CA HIS A 271 7.09 -14.40 -10.50
C HIS A 271 7.38 -15.82 -10.99
N LEU A 272 8.36 -16.02 -11.88
CA LEU A 272 8.75 -17.34 -12.35
C LEU A 272 9.32 -18.19 -11.21
N GLN A 273 10.25 -17.65 -10.45
CA GLN A 273 10.92 -18.39 -9.37
C GLN A 273 10.00 -18.65 -8.17
N THR A 274 8.94 -17.85 -8.00
CA THR A 274 7.93 -18.01 -6.94
C THR A 274 6.57 -18.47 -7.44
N LEU A 275 6.49 -18.97 -8.69
CA LEU A 275 5.23 -19.28 -9.36
C LEU A 275 4.37 -20.25 -8.54
N GLU A 276 5.00 -21.29 -7.99
CA GLU A 276 4.30 -22.27 -7.16
C GLU A 276 3.71 -21.66 -5.90
N THR A 277 4.46 -20.80 -5.20
CA THR A 277 3.98 -20.09 -4.00
C THR A 277 2.78 -19.20 -4.32
N LEU A 278 2.85 -18.44 -5.43
CA LEU A 278 1.77 -17.57 -5.88
C LEU A 278 0.51 -18.36 -6.25
N LEU A 279 0.66 -19.42 -7.04
CA LEU A 279 -0.45 -20.27 -7.49
C LEU A 279 -1.10 -21.05 -6.34
N ASN A 280 -0.33 -21.48 -5.34
CA ASN A 280 -0.87 -22.15 -4.16
C ASN A 280 -1.73 -21.22 -3.28
N ALA A 281 -1.61 -19.90 -3.42
CA ALA A 281 -2.49 -18.95 -2.74
C ALA A 281 -3.87 -18.83 -3.43
N CYS A 282 -3.95 -19.03 -4.75
CA CYS A 282 -5.19 -18.82 -5.53
C CYS A 282 -6.39 -19.67 -5.04
N PRO A 283 -6.25 -20.98 -4.75
CA PRO A 283 -7.36 -21.79 -4.21
C PRO A 283 -7.80 -21.38 -2.80
N GLN A 284 -7.00 -20.61 -2.06
CA GLN A 284 -7.29 -20.20 -0.67
C GLN A 284 -8.06 -18.86 -0.59
N LEU A 285 -8.25 -18.20 -1.73
CA LEU A 285 -9.03 -16.97 -1.85
C LEU A 285 -10.53 -17.27 -1.69
N GLN A 286 -11.32 -16.24 -1.37
CA GLN A 286 -12.77 -16.39 -1.31
C GLN A 286 -13.33 -16.83 -2.66
N ALA A 287 -14.37 -17.68 -2.65
CA ALA A 287 -14.96 -18.23 -3.87
C ALA A 287 -15.56 -17.16 -4.81
N SER A 288 -15.85 -15.97 -4.30
CA SER A 288 -16.34 -14.84 -5.08
C SER A 288 -15.24 -14.03 -5.77
N VAL A 289 -13.96 -14.26 -5.43
CA VAL A 289 -12.83 -13.56 -6.06
C VAL A 289 -12.71 -13.97 -7.51
N ASP A 290 -12.51 -12.99 -8.38
CA ASP A 290 -12.31 -13.16 -9.83
C ASP A 290 -10.89 -13.70 -10.16
N VAL A 291 -10.60 -14.92 -9.69
CA VAL A 291 -9.30 -15.59 -9.84
C VAL A 291 -8.98 -15.86 -11.31
N LYS A 292 -10.00 -16.05 -12.16
CA LYS A 292 -9.79 -16.21 -13.61
C LYS A 292 -9.05 -15.02 -14.23
N THR A 293 -9.40 -13.81 -13.84
CA THR A 293 -8.79 -12.59 -14.38
C THR A 293 -7.37 -12.42 -13.86
N VAL A 294 -7.14 -12.75 -12.58
CA VAL A 294 -5.80 -12.76 -11.97
C VAL A 294 -4.87 -13.73 -12.71
N LEU A 295 -5.30 -14.98 -12.91
CA LEU A 295 -4.50 -15.99 -13.61
C LEU A 295 -4.31 -15.67 -15.09
N ALA A 296 -5.35 -15.15 -15.77
CA ALA A 296 -5.24 -14.71 -17.16
C ALA A 296 -4.17 -13.62 -17.33
N ARG A 297 -4.13 -12.63 -16.42
CA ARG A 297 -3.11 -11.57 -16.43
C ARG A 297 -1.70 -12.09 -16.17
N LEU A 298 -1.55 -13.04 -15.25
CA LEU A 298 -0.25 -13.69 -15.01
C LEU A 298 0.24 -14.43 -16.26
N MET A 299 -0.65 -15.19 -16.91
CA MET A 299 -0.33 -15.90 -18.16
C MET A 299 0.00 -14.94 -19.30
N GLU A 300 -0.80 -13.89 -19.50
CA GLU A 300 -0.52 -12.84 -20.49
C GLU A 300 0.85 -12.17 -20.23
N ARG A 301 1.16 -11.88 -18.96
CA ARG A 301 2.44 -11.32 -18.56
C ARG A 301 3.60 -12.24 -18.94
N PHE A 302 3.54 -13.54 -18.62
CA PHE A 302 4.59 -14.48 -19.03
C PHE A 302 4.67 -14.69 -20.54
N SER A 303 3.55 -14.69 -21.25
CA SER A 303 3.53 -14.73 -22.72
C SER A 303 4.29 -13.54 -23.32
N ASN A 304 4.06 -12.34 -22.78
CA ASN A 304 4.76 -11.13 -23.22
C ASN A 304 6.25 -11.18 -22.85
N TYR A 305 6.59 -11.70 -21.68
CA TYR A 305 7.98 -11.91 -21.26
C TYR A 305 8.71 -12.88 -22.20
N ALA A 306 8.10 -14.01 -22.53
CA ALA A 306 8.63 -14.98 -23.51
C ALA A 306 8.85 -14.37 -24.90
N ALA A 307 7.98 -13.44 -25.31
CA ALA A 307 8.10 -12.73 -26.58
C ALA A 307 9.20 -11.65 -26.57
N SER A 308 9.69 -11.23 -25.40
CA SER A 308 10.70 -10.17 -25.28
C SER A 308 12.11 -10.62 -25.69
N GLY A 309 12.40 -11.92 -25.66
CA GLY A 309 13.68 -12.46 -26.12
C GLY A 309 13.78 -13.98 -25.97
N VAL A 310 14.54 -14.63 -26.86
CA VAL A 310 14.76 -16.09 -26.83
C VAL A 310 15.56 -16.52 -25.58
N GLU A 311 16.32 -15.59 -25.00
CA GLU A 311 17.20 -15.84 -23.85
C GLU A 311 16.44 -16.15 -22.55
N VAL A 312 15.16 -15.74 -22.43
CA VAL A 312 14.35 -15.99 -21.23
C VAL A 312 13.56 -17.31 -21.28
N LEU A 313 13.44 -17.91 -22.47
CA LEU A 313 12.72 -19.19 -22.65
C LEU A 313 13.29 -20.35 -21.83
N PRO A 314 14.62 -20.53 -21.68
CA PRO A 314 15.18 -21.57 -20.84
C PRO A 314 14.70 -21.49 -19.39
N GLU A 315 14.58 -20.28 -18.82
CA GLU A 315 14.10 -20.10 -17.44
C GLU A 315 12.63 -20.51 -17.28
N LEU A 316 11.79 -20.06 -18.23
CA LEU A 316 10.37 -20.48 -18.30
C LEU A 316 10.22 -22.01 -18.38
N PHE A 317 11.09 -22.66 -19.15
CA PHE A 317 11.06 -24.11 -19.32
C PHE A 317 11.54 -24.84 -18.06
N GLN A 318 12.57 -24.32 -17.39
CA GLN A 318 13.10 -24.88 -16.16
C GLN A 318 12.08 -24.84 -15.01
N VAL A 319 11.24 -23.81 -14.97
CA VAL A 319 10.21 -23.65 -13.92
C VAL A 319 8.99 -24.57 -14.14
N GLU A 320 8.88 -25.22 -15.31
CA GLU A 320 7.73 -26.03 -15.71
C GLU A 320 6.41 -25.25 -15.61
N ALA A 321 6.43 -23.99 -16.07
CA ALA A 321 5.33 -23.04 -15.90
C ALA A 321 3.98 -23.59 -16.39
N PHE A 322 3.96 -24.27 -17.54
CA PHE A 322 2.74 -24.94 -18.06
C PHE A 322 2.14 -25.92 -17.05
N ALA A 323 2.94 -26.85 -16.52
CA ALA A 323 2.45 -27.89 -15.61
C ALA A 323 1.93 -27.29 -14.30
N LYS A 324 2.63 -26.27 -13.77
CA LYS A 324 2.20 -25.54 -12.57
C LYS A 324 0.90 -24.78 -12.78
N LEU A 325 0.77 -24.06 -13.90
CA LEU A 325 -0.44 -23.33 -14.26
C LEU A 325 -1.64 -24.27 -14.47
N ASN A 326 -1.44 -25.37 -15.20
CA ASN A 326 -2.50 -26.35 -15.45
C ASN A 326 -3.01 -26.96 -14.13
N ASN A 327 -2.09 -27.43 -13.26
CA ASN A 327 -2.44 -27.96 -11.95
C ASN A 327 -3.13 -26.93 -11.05
N ALA A 328 -2.69 -25.67 -11.11
CA ALA A 328 -3.30 -24.59 -10.34
C ALA A 328 -4.72 -24.26 -10.82
N ILE A 329 -4.97 -24.29 -12.13
CA ILE A 329 -6.31 -24.12 -12.72
C ILE A 329 -7.23 -25.22 -12.20
N ASP A 330 -6.80 -26.49 -12.24
CA ASP A 330 -7.58 -27.62 -11.69
C ASP A 330 -7.95 -27.40 -10.21
N LYS A 331 -6.96 -27.01 -9.39
CA LYS A 331 -7.17 -26.72 -7.97
C LYS A 331 -8.12 -25.55 -7.74
N VAL A 332 -8.03 -24.49 -8.54
CA VAL A 332 -8.91 -23.32 -8.44
C VAL A 332 -10.33 -23.67 -8.83
N ILE A 333 -10.53 -24.42 -9.92
CA ILE A 333 -11.85 -24.91 -10.33
C ILE A 333 -12.46 -25.78 -9.24
N ALA A 334 -11.67 -26.69 -8.66
CA ALA A 334 -12.12 -27.55 -7.56
C ALA A 334 -12.46 -26.75 -6.28
N ALA A 335 -11.73 -25.68 -5.98
CA ALA A 335 -11.97 -24.83 -4.81
C ALA A 335 -13.14 -23.84 -5.00
N GLN A 336 -13.45 -23.46 -6.24
CA GLN A 336 -14.54 -22.54 -6.59
C GLN A 336 -15.75 -23.29 -7.18
N GLU A 337 -16.50 -24.00 -6.33
CA GLU A 337 -17.64 -24.84 -6.74
C GLU A 337 -18.69 -24.12 -7.62
N ASN A 338 -18.83 -22.81 -7.46
CA ASN A 338 -19.80 -21.99 -8.19
C ASN A 338 -19.19 -21.22 -9.39
N MET A 339 -17.99 -21.58 -9.84
CA MET A 339 -17.40 -20.94 -11.01
C MET A 339 -18.27 -21.19 -12.25
N PRO A 340 -18.70 -20.14 -12.98
CA PRO A 340 -19.43 -20.33 -14.23
C PRO A 340 -18.58 -21.07 -15.26
N ILE A 341 -19.20 -21.92 -16.10
CA ILE A 341 -18.51 -22.63 -17.21
C ILE A 341 -17.72 -21.65 -18.09
N VAL A 342 -18.26 -20.47 -18.35
CA VAL A 342 -17.55 -19.42 -19.09
C VAL A 342 -16.22 -19.05 -18.43
N GLY A 343 -16.16 -19.01 -17.09
CA GLY A 343 -14.93 -18.76 -16.35
C GLY A 343 -13.90 -19.88 -16.51
N VAL A 344 -14.34 -21.14 -16.44
CA VAL A 344 -13.51 -22.32 -16.69
C VAL A 344 -12.92 -22.28 -18.11
N VAL A 345 -13.78 -22.03 -19.11
CA VAL A 345 -13.37 -21.91 -20.51
C VAL A 345 -12.39 -20.75 -20.70
N THR A 346 -12.59 -19.60 -20.04
CA THR A 346 -11.64 -18.48 -20.08
C THR A 346 -10.27 -18.85 -19.52
N LEU A 347 -10.22 -19.61 -18.43
CA LEU A 347 -8.94 -20.08 -17.85
C LEU A 347 -8.18 -20.97 -18.82
N TYR A 348 -8.82 -22.01 -19.35
CA TYR A 348 -8.19 -22.91 -20.31
C TYR A 348 -7.86 -22.24 -21.65
N ALA A 349 -8.69 -21.29 -22.11
CA ALA A 349 -8.37 -20.49 -23.29
C ALA A 349 -7.12 -19.61 -23.05
N SER A 350 -6.96 -19.06 -21.85
CA SER A 350 -5.77 -18.29 -21.48
C SER A 350 -4.53 -19.18 -21.38
N LEU A 351 -4.67 -20.39 -20.83
CA LEU A 351 -3.60 -21.39 -20.79
C LEU A 351 -3.20 -21.85 -22.20
N LEU A 352 -4.17 -22.03 -23.10
CA LEU A 352 -3.91 -22.37 -24.49
C LEU A 352 -3.16 -21.25 -25.21
N ALA A 353 -3.59 -19.99 -25.04
CA ALA A 353 -2.90 -18.84 -25.61
C ALA A 353 -1.45 -18.75 -25.12
N PHE A 354 -1.23 -18.91 -23.81
CA PHE A 354 0.11 -19.00 -23.23
C PHE A 354 0.94 -20.15 -23.83
N THR A 355 0.36 -21.34 -23.93
CA THR A 355 1.04 -22.53 -24.45
C THR A 355 1.45 -22.35 -25.91
N LEU A 356 0.58 -21.80 -26.75
CA LEU A 356 0.88 -21.57 -28.17
C LEU A 356 2.00 -20.54 -28.36
N GLN A 357 2.12 -19.57 -27.44
CA GLN A 357 3.14 -18.53 -27.51
C GLN A 357 4.49 -18.97 -26.93
N VAL A 358 4.48 -19.70 -25.82
CA VAL A 358 5.70 -20.11 -25.09
C VAL A 358 6.23 -21.47 -25.54
N HIS A 359 5.34 -22.37 -25.95
CA HIS A 359 5.66 -23.75 -26.34
C HIS A 359 5.00 -24.14 -27.68
N PRO A 360 5.30 -23.46 -28.79
CA PRO A 360 4.63 -23.69 -30.07
C PRO A 360 4.75 -25.13 -30.60
N ASP A 361 5.85 -25.82 -30.25
CA ASP A 361 6.13 -27.18 -30.71
C ASP A 361 5.52 -28.28 -29.81
N ARG A 362 4.95 -27.94 -28.65
CA ARG A 362 4.41 -28.90 -27.67
C ARG A 362 2.93 -29.16 -27.88
N LEU A 363 2.62 -29.87 -28.96
CA LEU A 363 1.24 -30.29 -29.30
C LEU A 363 0.60 -31.17 -28.20
N ASP A 364 1.42 -31.89 -27.43
CA ASP A 364 0.98 -32.70 -26.30
C ASP A 364 0.37 -31.84 -25.17
N TYR A 365 0.87 -30.60 -24.96
CA TYR A 365 0.27 -29.66 -24.01
C TYR A 365 -1.08 -29.14 -24.51
N VAL A 366 -1.19 -28.85 -25.80
CA VAL A 366 -2.45 -28.43 -26.41
C VAL A 366 -3.52 -29.52 -26.27
N ASP A 367 -3.17 -30.78 -26.52
CA ASP A 367 -4.09 -31.91 -26.38
C ASP A 367 -4.55 -32.07 -24.91
N GLN A 368 -3.65 -31.93 -23.93
CA GLN A 368 -4.02 -31.96 -22.51
C GLN A 368 -5.05 -30.88 -22.14
N ILE A 369 -4.89 -29.66 -22.65
CA ILE A 369 -5.84 -28.57 -22.39
C ILE A 369 -7.20 -28.88 -23.01
N LEU A 370 -7.24 -29.41 -24.24
CA LEU A 370 -8.49 -29.67 -24.97
C LEU A 370 -9.28 -30.86 -24.40
N VAL A 371 -8.61 -31.75 -23.66
CA VAL A 371 -9.24 -32.90 -22.98
C VAL A 371 -9.79 -32.52 -21.59
N SER A 372 -9.31 -31.42 -21.00
CA SER A 372 -9.73 -30.90 -19.70
C SER A 372 -11.06 -30.14 -19.79
#